data_AF-A0A536DV73-F1
#
_entry.id   AF-A0A536DV73-F1
#
_cell.length_a   1.000
_cell.length_b   1.000
_cell.length_c   1.000
_cell.angle_alpha   90.00
_cell.angle_beta   90.00
_cell.angle_gamma   90.00
#
_symmetry.space_group_name_H-M   'P 1'
#
loop_
_entity.id
_entity.type
_entity.pdbx_description
1 polymer ?
#
loop_
_entity_poly.entity_id
_entity_poly.type
_entity_poly.pdbx_seq_one_letter_code
_entity_poly.pdbx_strand_id
1 'polypeptide(L)'
;MARYQVMFWKHIPSQVKAWDGGTEVKRMLPDYFQAAIDAFAMKDGSTDMDGYLAGWHWGPVEDRAGAPEDVVEALISELTESNPRSKLLNPE
;
A
#
# COMPACT_ATOMS: atom_id res chain seq x y z
N MET A 1 11.70 -14.92 10.49
CA MET A 1 10.37 -14.67 9.87
C MET A 1 10.24 -13.17 9.91
N ALA A 2 9.96 -12.53 8.79
CA ALA A 2 9.84 -11.09 8.75
C ALA A 2 8.42 -10.66 9.13
N ARG A 3 8.31 -9.54 9.84
CA ARG A 3 7.05 -8.83 10.02
C ARG A 3 6.87 -7.83 8.88
N TYR A 4 5.65 -7.58 8.46
CA TYR A 4 5.36 -6.60 7.43
C TYR A 4 4.09 -5.82 7.72
N GLN A 5 3.95 -4.67 7.05
CA GLN A 5 2.76 -3.85 6.99
C GLN A 5 2.63 -3.24 5.60
N VAL A 6 1.39 -2.98 5.20
CA VAL A 6 1.06 -2.23 4.00
C VAL A 6 0.50 -0.87 4.41
N MET A 7 1.01 0.20 3.81
CA MET A 7 0.44 1.53 3.92
C MET A 7 -0.71 1.65 2.93
N PHE A 8 -1.83 2.18 3.40
CA PHE A 8 -2.98 2.47 2.57
C PHE A 8 -3.30 3.96 2.61
N TRP A 9 -3.84 4.44 1.50
CA TRP A 9 -4.67 5.62 1.50
C TRP A 9 -6.12 5.19 1.29
N LYS A 10 -6.95 5.34 2.33
CA LYS A 10 -8.27 4.72 2.44
C LYS A 10 -8.19 3.21 2.17
N HIS A 11 -8.73 2.73 1.06
CA HIS A 11 -8.68 1.32 0.64
C HIS A 11 -7.56 1.01 -0.36
N ILE A 12 -6.86 2.03 -0.89
CA ILE A 12 -5.86 1.86 -1.95
C ILE A 12 -4.47 1.65 -1.32
N PRO A 13 -3.79 0.52 -1.56
CA PRO A 13 -2.45 0.31 -1.04
C PRO A 13 -1.45 1.21 -1.77
N SER A 14 -0.40 1.64 -1.08
CA SER A 14 0.61 2.57 -1.61
C SER A 14 2.05 2.08 -1.41
N GLN A 15 2.34 1.50 -0.25
CA GLN A 15 3.69 1.11 0.13
C GLN A 15 3.69 -0.16 0.95
N VAL A 16 4.72 -0.98 0.80
CA VAL A 16 4.98 -2.14 1.66
C VAL A 16 6.23 -1.87 2.50
N LYS A 17 6.19 -2.28 3.77
CA LYS A 17 7.31 -2.25 4.72
C LYS A 17 7.44 -3.63 5.35
N ALA A 18 8.61 -4.24 5.29
CA ALA A 18 8.92 -5.46 6.05
C ALA A 18 10.20 -5.29 6.88
N TRP A 19 10.28 -6.01 7.99
CA TRP A 19 11.42 -5.96 8.89
C TRP A 19 11.63 -7.28 9.63
N ASP A 20 12.89 -7.60 9.90
CA ASP A 20 13.30 -8.72 10.76
C ASP A 20 14.55 -8.29 11.55
N GLY A 21 14.47 -8.37 12.88
CA GLY A 21 15.50 -7.85 13.77
C GLY A 21 15.86 -6.38 13.48
N GLY A 22 17.11 -6.16 13.03
CA GLY A 22 17.63 -4.83 12.67
C GLY A 22 17.55 -4.48 11.18
N THR A 23 17.00 -5.35 10.33
CA THR A 23 16.85 -5.08 8.89
C THR A 23 15.43 -4.62 8.61
N GLU A 24 15.28 -3.47 7.96
CA GLU A 24 14.00 -2.92 7.50
C GLU A 24 14.09 -2.59 6.02
N VAL A 25 13.10 -3.05 5.24
CA VAL A 25 12.97 -2.79 3.80
C VAL A 25 11.63 -2.13 3.54
N LYS A 26 11.63 -1.09 2.70
CA LYS A 26 10.44 -0.36 2.26
C LYS A 26 10.49 -0.18 0.76
N ARG A 27 9.35 -0.38 0.10
CA ARG A 27 9.16 -0.15 -1.33
C ARG A 27 7.77 0.38 -1.61
N MET A 28 7.69 1.30 -2.57
CA MET A 28 6.43 1.79 -3.11
C MET A 28 5.84 0.77 -4.08
N LEU A 29 4.52 0.74 -4.19
CA LEU A 29 3.84 0.06 -5.28
C LEU A 29 4.02 0.82 -6.60
N PRO A 30 3.72 0.19 -7.76
CA PRO A 30 3.81 0.86 -9.06
C PRO A 30 3.05 2.19 -9.12
N ASP A 31 3.53 3.13 -9.92
CA ASP A 31 3.03 4.52 -9.96
C ASP A 31 1.52 4.65 -10.24
N TYR A 32 0.88 3.64 -10.86
CA TYR A 32 -0.55 3.68 -11.10
C TYR A 32 -1.40 3.60 -9.83
N PHE A 33 -0.85 3.09 -8.71
CA PHE A 33 -1.50 3.13 -7.40
C PHE A 33 -1.60 4.57 -6.90
N GLN A 34 -0.51 5.35 -7.04
CA GLN A 34 -0.53 6.76 -6.69
C GLN A 34 -1.53 7.54 -7.55
N ALA A 35 -1.55 7.29 -8.86
CA ALA A 35 -2.54 7.89 -9.75
C ALA A 35 -3.99 7.50 -9.38
N ALA A 36 -4.21 6.30 -8.82
CA ALA A 36 -5.52 5.89 -8.33
C ALA A 36 -5.92 6.62 -7.04
N ILE A 37 -4.96 6.85 -6.13
CA ILE A 37 -5.15 7.68 -4.93
C ILE A 37 -5.59 9.08 -5.33
N ASP A 38 -4.85 9.73 -6.23
CA ASP A 38 -5.16 11.08 -6.68
C ASP A 38 -6.54 11.15 -7.35
N ALA A 39 -6.85 10.18 -8.23
CA ALA A 39 -8.15 10.11 -8.90
C ALA A 39 -9.31 9.85 -7.93
N PHE A 40 -9.11 9.01 -6.91
CA PHE A 40 -10.14 8.75 -5.90
C PHE A 40 -10.33 9.94 -4.95
N ALA A 41 -9.25 10.63 -4.58
CA ALA A 41 -9.30 11.88 -3.81
C ALA A 41 -10.15 12.94 -4.52
N MET A 42 -9.96 13.11 -5.83
CA MET A 42 -10.79 13.98 -6.67
C MET A 42 -12.24 13.52 -6.73
N LYS A 43 -12.50 12.20 -6.81
CA LYS A 43 -13.85 11.63 -6.90
C LYS A 43 -14.65 11.77 -5.60
N ASP A 44 -14.02 11.53 -4.45
CA ASP A 44 -14.64 11.55 -3.12
C ASP A 44 -14.51 12.93 -2.43
N GLY A 45 -13.95 13.93 -3.12
CA GLY A 45 -13.82 15.29 -2.61
C GLY A 45 -12.77 15.48 -1.52
N SER A 46 -11.92 14.49 -1.24
CA SER A 46 -10.80 14.58 -0.29
C SER A 46 -9.58 15.25 -0.93
N THR A 47 -9.81 16.42 -1.53
CA THR A 47 -8.82 17.17 -2.34
C THR A 47 -8.11 18.27 -1.56
N ASP A 48 -8.66 18.63 -0.41
CA ASP A 48 -8.01 19.50 0.55
C ASP A 48 -6.87 18.75 1.27
N MET A 49 -5.89 19.50 1.79
CA MET A 49 -4.72 18.91 2.42
C MET A 49 -5.09 18.02 3.62
N ASP A 50 -6.05 18.46 4.44
CA ASP A 50 -6.47 17.73 5.63
C ASP A 50 -7.21 16.43 5.25
N GLY A 51 -8.17 16.50 4.33
CA GLY A 51 -8.87 15.33 3.81
C GLY A 51 -7.93 14.32 3.13
N TYR A 52 -6.96 14.79 2.36
CA TYR A 52 -5.96 13.92 1.74
C TYR A 52 -5.03 13.27 2.78
N LEU A 53 -4.53 14.03 3.76
CA LEU A 53 -3.64 13.49 4.79
C LEU A 53 -4.36 12.52 5.75
N ALA A 54 -5.64 12.77 6.04
CA ALA A 54 -6.45 11.91 6.90
C ALA A 54 -6.71 10.52 6.31
N GLY A 55 -6.53 10.34 4.99
CA GLY A 55 -6.72 9.05 4.34
C GLY A 55 -5.62 8.02 4.64
N TRP A 56 -4.45 8.45 5.11
CA TRP A 56 -3.30 7.55 5.32
C TRP A 56 -3.41 6.73 6.60
N HIS A 57 -3.23 5.42 6.48
CA HIS A 57 -3.12 4.53 7.65
C HIS A 57 -2.27 3.29 7.33
N TRP A 58 -1.63 2.75 8.36
CA TRP A 58 -0.96 1.45 8.28
C TRP A 58 -1.96 0.33 8.53
N GLY A 59 -1.91 -0.70 7.69
CA GLY A 59 -2.59 -1.97 7.93
C GLY A 59 -2.03 -2.74 9.13
N PRO A 60 -2.64 -3.88 9.47
CA PRO A 60 -2.18 -4.73 10.55
C PRO A 60 -0.74 -5.20 10.31
N VAL A 61 -0.01 -5.44 11.41
CA VAL A 61 1.29 -6.12 11.34
C VAL A 61 1.02 -7.60 11.12
N GLU A 62 1.64 -8.16 10.09
CA GLU A 62 1.53 -9.57 9.74
C GLU A 62 2.92 -10.22 9.65
N ASP A 63 2.99 -11.52 9.91
CA ASP A 63 4.23 -12.30 9.84
C ASP A 63 4.28 -13.10 8.53
N ARG A 64 5.44 -13.11 7.87
CA ARG A 64 5.68 -13.90 6.66
C ARG A 64 7.05 -14.57 6.69
N ALA A 65 7.12 -15.78 6.18
CA ALA A 65 8.39 -16.49 6.01
C ALA A 65 9.23 -15.83 4.91
N GLY A 66 10.55 -15.73 5.11
CA GLY A 66 11.49 -15.10 4.18
C GLY A 66 12.26 -13.93 4.81
N ALA A 67 13.22 -13.37 4.07
CA ALA A 67 13.89 -12.13 4.44
C ALA A 67 13.00 -10.92 4.12
N PRO A 68 13.20 -9.76 4.76
CA PRO A 68 12.40 -8.56 4.49
C PRO A 68 12.34 -8.14 3.02
N GLU A 69 13.44 -8.29 2.26
CA GLU A 69 13.48 -7.96 0.83
C GLU A 69 12.56 -8.89 0.02
N ASP A 70 12.68 -10.21 0.21
CA ASP A 70 11.85 -11.21 -0.48
C ASP A 70 10.35 -11.01 -0.17
N VAL A 71 10.03 -10.70 1.10
CA VAL A 71 8.66 -10.45 1.54
C VAL A 71 8.09 -9.21 0.86
N VAL A 72 8.87 -8.13 0.78
CA VAL A 72 8.43 -6.90 0.10
C VAL A 72 8.22 -7.14 -1.39
N GLU A 73 9.13 -7.82 -2.08
CA GLU A 73 9.00 -8.13 -3.51
C GLU A 73 7.75 -8.98 -3.80
N ALA A 74 7.54 -10.04 -3.02
CA ALA A 74 6.37 -10.90 -3.15
C ALA A 74 5.06 -10.11 -2.94
N LEU A 75 5.00 -9.28 -1.91
CA LEU A 75 3.82 -8.46 -1.61
C LEU A 75 3.55 -7.43 -2.69
N ILE A 76 4.58 -6.82 -3.30
CA ILE A 76 4.37 -5.91 -4.43
C ILE A 76 3.73 -6.64 -5.60
N SER A 77 4.19 -7.85 -5.96
CA SER A 77 3.59 -8.63 -7.04
C SER A 77 2.14 -8.97 -6.73
N GLU A 78 1.87 -9.51 -5.54
CA GLU A 78 0.53 -9.93 -5.11
C GLU A 78 -0.47 -8.76 -5.07
N LEU A 79 -0.05 -7.61 -4.51
CA LEU A 79 -0.88 -6.42 -4.46
C LEU A 79 -1.12 -5.84 -5.86
N THR A 80 -0.12 -5.88 -6.73
CA THR A 80 -0.23 -5.44 -8.13
C THR A 80 -1.24 -6.31 -8.89
N GLU A 81 -1.14 -7.63 -8.77
CA GLU A 81 -2.05 -8.60 -9.41
C GLU A 81 -3.49 -8.50 -8.88
N SER A 82 -3.64 -8.34 -7.57
CA SER A 82 -4.96 -8.29 -6.91
C SER A 82 -5.70 -6.96 -7.09
N ASN A 83 -4.97 -5.90 -7.48
CA ASN A 83 -5.48 -4.55 -7.61
C ASN A 83 -5.19 -3.97 -9.01
N PRO A 84 -5.85 -4.48 -10.05
CA PRO A 84 -5.80 -3.86 -11.36
C PRO A 84 -6.40 -2.45 -11.29
N ARG A 85 -5.93 -1.55 -12.17
CA ARG A 85 -6.31 -0.13 -12.16
C ARG A 85 -7.83 0.11 -12.13
N SER A 86 -8.62 -0.73 -12.78
CA SER A 86 -10.08 -0.64 -12.81
C SER A 86 -10.74 -0.88 -11.45
N LYS A 87 -10.15 -1.73 -10.61
CA LYS A 87 -10.69 -2.10 -9.28
C LYS A 87 -10.42 -1.01 -8.25
N LEU A 88 -9.26 -0.36 -8.32
CA LEU A 88 -8.86 0.67 -7.34
C LEU A 88 -9.81 1.87 -7.28
N LEU A 89 -10.42 2.24 -8.42
CA LEU A 89 -11.30 3.40 -8.53
C LEU A 89 -12.76 3.12 -8.14
N ASN A 90 -13.14 1.85 -8.07
CA ASN A 90 -14.49 1.38 -7.78
C ASN A 90 -14.40 0.26 -6.72
N PRO A 91 -14.23 0.61 -5.44
CA PRO A 91 -14.35 -0.37 -4.37
C PRO A 91 -15.76 -0.99 -4.40
N GLU A 92 -15.84 -2.30 -4.19
CA GLU A 92 -17.11 -3.04 -4.06
C GLU A 92 -17.89 -2.63 -2.80
#